data_AF-A0A495XA24-F1
#
_entry.id   AF-A0A495XA24-F1
#
_cell.length_a   1.000
_cell.length_b   1.000
_cell.length_c   1.000
_cell.angle_alpha   90.00
_cell.angle_beta   90.00
_cell.angle_gamma   90.00
#
_symmetry.space_group_name_H-M   'P 1'
#
loop_
_entity.id
_entity.type
_entity.pdbx_description
1 polymer ?
#
loop_
_entity_poly.entity_id
_entity_poly.type
_entity_poly.pdbx_seq_one_letter_code
_entity_poly.pdbx_strand_id
1 'polypeptide(L)'
;MDTALPPAWQRPDPLRGLEKVPWSALDHGEGVDHLLRATAEGDLDALTRVESRLLDEDTVSEASFHAVPFLVELAANYKVPGAARDRVVFLLAAMALAGAGFTDDGKRTRRHWNPLRRELPRLPPDWITQTRYAVAKGAPKVFDALAGAEVACALALAIAVPEVVPKHVVDVAQGIAFAGTHPQLLVEAACVALHLLLDEGTDDTWAYAIAQGDPEELARYEAGAYPAHQPPVVTAQLMGFRYAFRAAYG
;
A
#
# COMPACT_ATOMS: atom_id res chain seq x y z
N MET A 1 14.92 25.72 30.63
CA MET A 1 15.12 25.31 29.22
C MET A 1 13.98 24.37 28.90
N ASP A 2 13.01 24.83 28.12
CA ASP A 2 11.87 24.01 27.70
C ASP A 2 12.37 22.88 26.81
N THR A 3 12.34 21.65 27.33
CA THR A 3 12.54 20.41 26.56
C THR A 3 11.27 20.11 25.75
N ALA A 4 10.90 21.02 24.87
CA ALA A 4 9.85 20.76 23.89
C ALA A 4 10.39 19.74 22.88
N LEU A 5 9.81 18.54 22.88
CA LEU A 5 10.10 17.53 21.87
C LEU A 5 9.95 18.12 20.46
N PRO A 6 10.72 17.67 19.44
CA PRO A 6 10.58 18.16 18.07
C PRO A 6 9.11 18.15 17.61
N PRO A 7 8.66 19.04 16.71
CA PRO A 7 7.24 19.09 16.27
C PRO A 7 6.70 17.75 15.75
N ALA A 8 7.53 16.94 15.10
CA ALA A 8 7.19 15.57 14.68
C ALA A 8 6.87 14.63 15.86
N TRP A 9 7.34 14.97 17.05
CA TRP A 9 7.21 14.22 18.30
C TRP A 9 6.06 14.72 19.19
N GLN A 10 5.46 15.85 18.84
CA GLN A 10 4.27 16.39 19.49
C GLN A 10 2.97 15.94 18.80
N ARG A 11 3.00 14.81 18.09
CA ARG A 11 1.82 14.30 17.39
C ARG A 11 0.75 13.86 18.41
N PRO A 12 -0.52 14.29 18.22
CA PRO A 12 -1.63 13.79 19.04
C PRO A 12 -1.75 12.27 18.89
N ASP A 13 -2.56 11.66 19.76
CA ASP A 13 -2.92 10.24 19.66
C ASP A 13 -3.28 9.90 18.20
N PRO A 14 -2.58 8.94 17.55
CA PRO A 14 -2.82 8.58 16.15
C PRO A 14 -4.24 8.05 15.92
N LEU A 15 -4.94 7.62 16.97
CA LEU A 15 -6.29 7.09 16.92
C LEU A 15 -7.35 8.07 17.44
N ARG A 16 -7.02 9.36 17.52
CA ARG A 16 -7.98 10.40 17.91
C ARG A 16 -9.21 10.37 16.99
N GLY A 17 -10.39 10.21 17.57
CA GLY A 17 -11.65 10.19 16.82
C GLY A 17 -12.04 8.83 16.28
N LEU A 18 -11.28 7.77 16.59
CA LEU A 18 -11.59 6.40 16.21
C LEU A 18 -12.98 5.96 16.71
N GLU A 19 -13.38 6.44 17.88
CA GLU A 19 -14.69 6.20 18.51
C GLU A 19 -15.88 6.87 17.79
N LYS A 20 -15.60 7.80 16.86
CA LYS A 20 -16.65 8.53 16.13
C LYS A 20 -17.10 7.78 14.88
N VAL A 21 -16.32 6.81 14.42
CA VAL A 21 -16.69 5.96 13.29
C VAL A 21 -17.64 4.87 13.81
N PRO A 22 -18.82 4.67 13.19
CA PRO A 22 -19.79 3.68 13.65
C PRO A 22 -19.39 2.27 13.16
N TRP A 23 -18.25 1.76 13.63
CA TRP A 23 -17.61 0.53 13.14
C TRP A 23 -18.55 -0.68 13.06
N SER A 24 -19.43 -0.87 14.04
CA SER A 24 -20.40 -1.98 14.05
C SER A 24 -21.49 -1.88 12.99
N ALA A 25 -21.67 -0.69 12.39
CA ALA A 25 -22.64 -0.45 11.32
C ALA A 25 -22.00 -0.46 9.93
N LEU A 26 -20.67 -0.42 9.84
CA LEU A 26 -19.95 -0.50 8.57
C LEU A 26 -19.82 -1.94 8.12
N ASP A 27 -19.86 -2.14 6.80
CA ASP A 27 -19.53 -3.43 6.22
C ASP A 27 -18.09 -3.85 6.55
N HIS A 28 -17.92 -5.06 7.09
CA HIS A 28 -16.67 -5.58 7.67
C HIS A 28 -16.04 -4.71 8.79
N GLY A 29 -16.78 -3.78 9.42
CA GLY A 29 -16.21 -2.84 10.40
C GLY A 29 -16.13 -3.36 11.85
N GLU A 30 -16.87 -4.40 12.21
CA GLU A 30 -16.97 -4.85 13.60
C GLU A 30 -15.60 -5.20 14.23
N GLY A 31 -15.27 -4.53 15.34
CA GLY A 31 -14.05 -4.77 16.10
C GLY A 31 -12.76 -4.20 15.47
N VAL A 32 -12.84 -3.52 14.32
CA VAL A 32 -11.68 -2.87 13.68
C VAL A 32 -11.04 -1.84 14.61
N ASP A 33 -11.84 -1.09 15.37
CA ASP A 33 -11.36 -0.10 16.34
C ASP A 33 -10.48 -0.72 17.43
N HIS A 34 -10.91 -1.84 18.02
CA HIS A 34 -10.13 -2.57 19.01
C HIS A 34 -8.81 -3.05 18.41
N LEU A 35 -8.87 -3.61 17.20
CA LEU A 35 -7.68 -4.11 16.52
C LEU A 35 -6.69 -2.99 16.19
N LEU A 36 -7.15 -1.83 15.71
CA LEU A 36 -6.31 -0.66 15.45
C LEU A 36 -5.62 -0.14 16.72
N ARG A 37 -6.30 -0.16 17.87
CA ARG A 37 -5.70 0.20 19.17
C ARG A 37 -4.58 -0.76 19.56
N ALA A 38 -4.82 -2.07 19.48
CA ALA A 38 -3.82 -3.07 19.78
C ALA A 38 -2.61 -2.99 18.81
N THR A 39 -2.86 -2.74 17.52
CA THR A 39 -1.78 -2.47 16.54
C THR A 39 -0.94 -1.25 16.93
N ALA A 40 -1.56 -0.18 17.43
CA ALA A 40 -0.83 1.01 17.88
C ALA A 40 0.11 0.72 19.06
N GLU A 41 -0.22 -0.27 19.88
CA GLU A 41 0.60 -0.77 20.99
C GLU A 41 1.68 -1.76 20.54
N GLY A 42 1.69 -2.16 19.25
CA GLY A 42 2.66 -3.07 18.66
C GLY A 42 2.23 -4.53 18.59
N ASP A 43 0.96 -4.84 18.85
CA ASP A 43 0.43 -6.20 18.71
C ASP A 43 0.37 -6.60 17.22
N LEU A 44 1.28 -7.50 16.83
CA LEU A 44 1.39 -7.99 15.45
C LEU A 44 0.27 -8.97 15.09
N ASP A 45 -0.30 -9.70 16.06
CA ASP A 45 -1.44 -10.59 15.81
C ASP A 45 -2.69 -9.76 15.58
N ALA A 46 -2.87 -8.67 16.34
CA ALA A 46 -3.91 -7.70 16.07
C ALA A 46 -3.75 -7.09 14.66
N LEU A 47 -2.54 -6.75 14.26
CA LEU A 47 -2.27 -6.23 12.91
C LEU A 47 -2.62 -7.24 11.81
N THR A 48 -2.25 -8.51 11.95
CA THR A 48 -2.66 -9.55 10.99
C THR A 48 -4.19 -9.68 10.90
N ARG A 49 -4.90 -9.50 12.02
CA ARG A 49 -6.38 -9.48 12.01
C ARG A 49 -6.96 -8.19 11.42
N VAL A 50 -6.30 -7.05 11.58
CA VAL A 50 -6.65 -5.81 10.85
C VAL A 50 -6.50 -6.06 9.35
N GLU A 51 -5.37 -6.60 8.90
CA GLU A 51 -5.09 -6.91 7.51
C GLU A 51 -6.18 -7.82 6.91
N SER A 52 -6.50 -8.93 7.57
CA SER A 52 -7.53 -9.86 7.08
C SER A 52 -8.94 -9.26 7.07
N ARG A 53 -9.20 -8.25 7.90
CA ARG A 53 -10.50 -7.58 7.96
C ARG A 53 -10.64 -6.47 6.92
N LEU A 54 -9.56 -5.72 6.69
CA LEU A 54 -9.56 -4.56 5.80
C LEU A 54 -9.15 -4.91 4.36
N LEU A 55 -8.61 -6.10 4.13
CA LEU A 55 -8.21 -6.58 2.80
C LEU A 55 -8.45 -8.10 2.70
N ASP A 56 -9.72 -8.50 2.65
CA ASP A 56 -10.13 -9.91 2.55
C ASP A 56 -9.85 -10.45 1.15
N GLU A 57 -8.79 -11.24 1.00
CA GLU A 57 -8.33 -11.80 -0.29
C GLU A 57 -8.29 -10.73 -1.39
N ASP A 58 -7.60 -9.61 -1.13
CA ASP A 58 -7.47 -8.48 -2.06
C ASP A 58 -8.78 -7.68 -2.30
N THR A 59 -9.75 -7.83 -1.39
CA THR A 59 -11.05 -7.13 -1.45
C THR A 59 -11.15 -6.07 -0.35
N VAL A 60 -11.41 -4.82 -0.76
CA VAL A 60 -11.68 -3.71 0.17
C VAL A 60 -13.18 -3.50 0.40
N SER A 61 -13.53 -3.01 1.59
CA SER A 61 -14.90 -2.72 2.01
C SER A 61 -15.06 -1.26 2.43
N GLU A 62 -16.25 -0.91 2.93
CA GLU A 62 -16.50 0.37 3.60
C GLU A 62 -15.55 0.59 4.77
N ALA A 63 -15.33 -0.43 5.62
CA ALA A 63 -14.39 -0.36 6.73
C ALA A 63 -12.96 -0.07 6.28
N SER A 64 -12.53 -0.63 5.13
CA SER A 64 -11.23 -0.34 4.52
C SER A 64 -11.05 1.16 4.30
N PHE A 65 -12.00 1.80 3.62
CA PHE A 65 -11.97 3.24 3.36
C PHE A 65 -11.93 4.07 4.67
N HIS A 66 -12.80 3.74 5.63
CA HIS A 66 -12.87 4.45 6.91
C HIS A 66 -11.64 4.24 7.82
N ALA A 67 -10.91 3.13 7.65
CA ALA A 67 -9.69 2.85 8.40
C ALA A 67 -8.46 3.62 7.88
N VAL A 68 -8.41 3.98 6.59
CA VAL A 68 -7.24 4.62 5.98
C VAL A 68 -6.70 5.82 6.75
N PRO A 69 -7.52 6.80 7.20
CA PRO A 69 -7.01 7.93 7.96
C PRO A 69 -6.24 7.51 9.23
N PHE A 70 -6.72 6.50 9.95
CA PHE A 70 -6.07 6.00 11.16
C PHE A 70 -4.81 5.20 10.84
N LEU A 71 -4.83 4.38 9.79
CA LEU A 71 -3.65 3.66 9.31
C LEU A 71 -2.55 4.63 8.88
N VAL A 72 -2.89 5.74 8.24
CA VAL A 72 -1.95 6.81 7.87
C VAL A 72 -1.33 7.46 9.11
N GLU A 73 -2.12 7.72 10.15
CA GLU A 73 -1.60 8.23 11.42
C GLU A 73 -0.66 7.22 12.09
N LEU A 74 -1.02 5.94 12.14
CA LEU A 74 -0.18 4.88 12.69
C LEU A 74 1.14 4.75 11.92
N ALA A 75 1.08 4.67 10.60
CA ALA A 75 2.23 4.61 9.70
C ALA A 75 3.20 5.79 9.87
N ALA A 76 2.67 6.96 10.21
CA ALA A 76 3.46 8.17 10.34
C ALA A 76 3.87 8.48 11.79
N ASN A 77 3.42 7.72 12.79
CA ASN A 77 3.67 8.04 14.19
C ASN A 77 4.87 7.26 14.74
N TYR A 78 5.90 8.00 15.16
CA TYR A 78 7.14 7.45 15.75
C TYR A 78 6.92 6.69 17.07
N LYS A 79 5.77 6.86 17.73
CA LYS A 79 5.42 6.09 18.95
C LYS A 79 4.96 4.67 18.65
N VAL A 80 4.51 4.40 17.43
CA VAL A 80 4.13 3.04 17.00
C VAL A 80 5.43 2.25 16.78
N PRO A 81 5.56 1.03 17.33
CA PRO A 81 6.73 0.20 17.12
C PRO A 81 7.04 -0.02 15.64
N GLY A 82 8.32 0.08 15.26
CA GLY A 82 8.75 0.06 13.86
C GLY A 82 8.22 -1.13 13.05
N ALA A 83 8.24 -2.34 13.63
CA ALA A 83 7.72 -3.54 12.97
C ALA A 83 6.22 -3.46 12.64
N ALA A 84 5.41 -2.92 13.55
CA ALA A 84 3.98 -2.70 13.33
C ALA A 84 3.76 -1.57 12.32
N ARG A 85 4.50 -0.46 12.46
CA ARG A 85 4.45 0.69 11.55
C ARG A 85 4.74 0.29 10.10
N ASP A 86 5.80 -0.48 9.86
CA ASP A 86 6.20 -0.88 8.52
C ASP A 86 5.15 -1.80 7.87
N ARG A 87 4.57 -2.73 8.64
CA ARG A 87 3.45 -3.56 8.17
C ARG A 87 2.19 -2.75 7.88
N VAL A 88 1.87 -1.73 8.69
CA VAL A 88 0.77 -0.80 8.39
C VAL A 88 1.00 -0.06 7.06
N VAL A 89 2.24 0.33 6.76
CA VAL A 89 2.58 0.93 5.45
C VAL A 89 2.38 -0.05 4.31
N PHE A 90 2.77 -1.33 4.48
CA PHE A 90 2.48 -2.37 3.50
C PHE A 90 0.97 -2.60 3.32
N LEU A 91 0.18 -2.60 4.39
CA LEU A 91 -1.28 -2.71 4.32
C LEU A 91 -1.88 -1.53 3.54
N LEU A 92 -1.45 -0.29 3.79
CA LEU A 92 -1.89 0.88 3.02
C LEU A 92 -1.60 0.71 1.53
N ALA A 93 -0.39 0.27 1.18
CA ALA A 93 0.01 0.01 -0.20
C ALA A 93 -0.84 -1.10 -0.84
N ALA A 94 -1.09 -2.20 -0.13
CA ALA A 94 -1.92 -3.30 -0.60
C ALA A 94 -3.38 -2.88 -0.83
N MET A 95 -3.97 -2.12 0.10
CA MET A 95 -5.32 -1.56 -0.03
C MET A 95 -5.44 -0.61 -1.22
N ALA A 96 -4.41 0.18 -1.51
CA ALA A 96 -4.39 1.05 -2.69
C ALA A 96 -4.27 0.29 -4.02
N LEU A 97 -3.74 -0.94 -3.98
CA LEU A 97 -3.59 -1.83 -5.13
C LEU A 97 -4.72 -2.86 -5.28
N ALA A 98 -5.70 -2.84 -4.38
CA ALA A 98 -6.75 -3.85 -4.30
C ALA A 98 -7.44 -4.11 -5.66
N GLY A 99 -7.53 -5.39 -6.02
CA GLY A 99 -8.18 -5.88 -7.24
C GLY A 99 -9.69 -6.05 -7.12
N ALA A 100 -10.26 -5.96 -5.92
CA ALA A 100 -11.69 -6.12 -5.68
C ALA A 100 -12.23 -5.18 -4.60
N GLY A 101 -13.54 -4.95 -4.64
CA GLY A 101 -14.29 -4.24 -3.61
C GLY A 101 -15.62 -4.94 -3.32
N PHE A 102 -16.14 -4.78 -2.11
CA PHE A 102 -17.49 -5.24 -1.78
C PHE A 102 -18.57 -4.29 -2.33
N THR A 103 -19.72 -4.84 -2.71
CA THR A 103 -20.92 -4.09 -3.09
C THR A 103 -21.87 -3.93 -1.91
N ASP A 104 -22.90 -3.09 -2.03
CA ASP A 104 -23.89 -2.85 -0.94
C ASP A 104 -24.60 -4.13 -0.47
N ASP A 105 -24.71 -5.15 -1.34
CA ASP A 105 -25.31 -6.45 -1.04
C ASP A 105 -24.29 -7.50 -0.55
N GLY A 106 -23.06 -7.09 -0.23
CA GLY A 106 -21.99 -7.94 0.30
C GLY A 106 -21.32 -8.86 -0.73
N LYS A 107 -21.56 -8.66 -2.04
CA LYS A 107 -20.86 -9.40 -3.10
C LYS A 107 -19.53 -8.73 -3.43
N ARG A 108 -18.62 -9.48 -4.06
CA ARG A 108 -17.35 -8.93 -4.56
C ARG A 108 -17.50 -8.45 -6.00
N THR A 109 -17.14 -7.21 -6.27
CA THR A 109 -16.91 -6.68 -7.63
C THR A 109 -15.41 -6.58 -7.87
N ARG A 110 -14.93 -7.13 -9.00
CA ARG A 110 -13.51 -7.14 -9.35
C ARG A 110 -13.21 -6.11 -10.42
N ARG A 111 -11.97 -5.64 -10.45
CA ARG A 111 -11.46 -4.86 -11.57
C ARG A 111 -11.44 -5.73 -12.84
N HIS A 112 -11.98 -5.17 -13.92
CA HIS A 112 -12.03 -5.83 -15.22
C HIS A 112 -11.64 -4.84 -16.30
N TRP A 113 -10.98 -5.31 -17.35
CA TRP A 113 -10.49 -4.47 -18.44
C TRP A 113 -10.99 -4.99 -19.77
N ASN A 114 -11.33 -4.06 -20.67
CA ASN A 114 -11.66 -4.40 -22.04
C ASN A 114 -10.37 -4.60 -22.89
N PRO A 115 -10.48 -5.07 -24.15
CA PRO A 115 -9.30 -5.26 -25.01
C PRO A 115 -8.47 -3.99 -25.27
N LEU A 116 -9.03 -2.80 -25.04
CA LEU A 116 -8.32 -1.51 -25.09
C LEU A 116 -7.66 -1.14 -23.75
N ARG A 117 -7.62 -2.08 -22.79
CA ARG A 117 -7.07 -1.92 -21.44
C ARG A 117 -7.76 -0.83 -20.62
N ARG A 118 -8.98 -0.45 -20.98
CA ARG A 118 -9.79 0.47 -20.17
C ARG A 118 -10.55 -0.32 -19.12
N GLU A 119 -10.49 0.15 -17.89
CA GLU A 119 -11.22 -0.44 -16.80
C GLU A 119 -12.73 -0.30 -17.04
N LEU A 120 -13.46 -1.41 -16.91
CA LEU A 120 -14.90 -1.47 -17.05
C LEU A 120 -15.58 -0.88 -15.80
N PRO A 121 -16.79 -0.31 -15.94
CA PRO A 121 -17.54 0.21 -14.79
C PRO A 121 -17.73 -0.86 -13.71
N ARG A 122 -17.52 -0.46 -12.46
CA ARG A 122 -17.76 -1.30 -11.28
C ARG A 122 -19.17 -1.08 -10.74
N LEU A 123 -19.68 -2.06 -10.00
CA LEU A 123 -20.94 -1.89 -9.28
C LEU A 123 -20.73 -0.95 -8.09
N PRO A 124 -21.67 -0.05 -7.79
CA PRO A 124 -21.59 0.79 -6.60
C PRO A 124 -21.74 -0.07 -5.34
N PRO A 125 -21.15 0.38 -4.22
CA PRO A 125 -20.22 1.50 -4.05
C PRO A 125 -18.81 1.18 -4.54
N ASP A 126 -18.12 2.17 -5.07
CA ASP A 126 -16.77 2.00 -5.59
C ASP A 126 -15.71 2.11 -4.49
N TRP A 127 -15.62 1.10 -3.62
CA TRP A 127 -14.66 1.08 -2.51
C TRP A 127 -13.21 1.04 -2.97
N ILE A 128 -12.92 0.47 -4.14
CA ILE A 128 -11.57 0.41 -4.71
C ILE A 128 -11.05 1.83 -4.95
N THR A 129 -11.78 2.65 -5.72
CA THR A 129 -11.35 4.02 -6.00
C THR A 129 -11.36 4.89 -4.75
N GLN A 130 -12.35 4.75 -3.87
CA GLN A 130 -12.41 5.54 -2.64
C GLN A 130 -11.25 5.23 -1.70
N THR A 131 -10.93 3.95 -1.50
CA THR A 131 -9.81 3.51 -0.66
C THR A 131 -8.48 3.96 -1.23
N ARG A 132 -8.23 3.72 -2.53
CA ARG A 132 -7.01 4.18 -3.20
C ARG A 132 -6.84 5.70 -3.08
N TYR A 133 -7.91 6.46 -3.32
CA TYR A 133 -7.88 7.92 -3.19
C TYR A 133 -7.56 8.37 -1.76
N ALA A 134 -8.17 7.73 -0.75
CA ALA A 134 -7.87 8.02 0.65
C ALA A 134 -6.40 7.74 0.99
N VAL A 135 -5.84 6.63 0.48
CA VAL A 135 -4.42 6.28 0.69
C VAL A 135 -3.53 7.32 0.01
N ALA A 136 -3.76 7.65 -1.26
CA ALA A 136 -3.00 8.65 -1.98
C ALA A 136 -3.03 10.02 -1.29
N LYS A 137 -4.18 10.42 -0.76
CA LYS A 137 -4.34 11.66 0.00
C LYS A 137 -3.53 11.68 1.30
N GLY A 138 -3.40 10.53 1.97
CA GLY A 138 -2.66 10.39 3.23
C GLY A 138 -1.16 10.09 3.07
N ALA A 139 -0.75 9.50 1.94
CA ALA A 139 0.61 9.02 1.71
C ALA A 139 1.73 10.07 1.88
N PRO A 140 1.57 11.35 1.46
CA PRO A 140 2.60 12.38 1.69
C PRO A 140 3.05 12.46 3.15
N LYS A 141 2.10 12.34 4.09
CA LYS A 141 2.40 12.38 5.53
C LYS A 141 3.25 11.19 6.00
N VAL A 142 3.04 10.01 5.40
CA VAL A 142 3.83 8.81 5.69
C VAL A 142 5.24 8.97 5.14
N PHE A 143 5.39 9.44 3.90
CA PHE A 143 6.71 9.70 3.31
C PHE A 143 7.53 10.73 4.09
N ASP A 144 6.89 11.79 4.58
CA ASP A 144 7.55 12.80 5.43
C ASP A 144 8.02 12.20 6.75
N ALA A 145 7.24 11.29 7.34
CA ALA A 145 7.58 10.64 8.60
C ALA A 145 8.71 9.61 8.46
N LEU A 146 8.83 8.96 7.29
CA LEU A 146 9.93 8.04 6.99
C LEU A 146 11.24 8.79 6.67
N ALA A 147 11.17 10.09 6.37
CA ALA A 147 12.32 11.01 6.27
C ALA A 147 13.50 10.48 5.41
N GLY A 148 13.19 9.78 4.31
CA GLY A 148 14.21 9.25 3.40
C GLY A 148 14.86 7.94 3.87
N ALA A 149 14.23 7.19 4.77
CA ALA A 149 14.69 5.85 5.13
C ALA A 149 14.66 4.90 3.92
N GLU A 150 15.76 4.16 3.73
CA GLU A 150 15.91 3.11 2.70
C GLU A 150 15.19 1.82 3.12
N VAL A 151 13.87 1.89 3.30
CA VAL A 151 13.04 0.78 3.76
C VAL A 151 12.07 0.32 2.69
N ALA A 152 11.88 -0.99 2.59
CA ALA A 152 11.04 -1.61 1.56
C ALA A 152 9.58 -1.12 1.60
N CYS A 153 9.04 -0.83 2.79
CA CYS A 153 7.68 -0.33 2.93
C CYS A 153 7.48 1.05 2.27
N ALA A 154 8.51 1.90 2.22
CA ALA A 154 8.47 3.17 1.51
C ALA A 154 8.34 2.96 0.00
N LEU A 155 9.10 2.01 -0.56
CA LEU A 155 9.01 1.64 -1.98
C LEU A 155 7.64 1.04 -2.30
N ALA A 156 7.10 0.17 -1.45
CA ALA A 156 5.76 -0.40 -1.65
C ALA A 156 4.69 0.68 -1.74
N LEU A 157 4.72 1.68 -0.86
CA LEU A 157 3.77 2.81 -0.91
C LEU A 157 4.00 3.68 -2.14
N ALA A 158 5.26 3.96 -2.50
CA ALA A 158 5.60 4.74 -3.69
C ALA A 158 5.12 4.07 -4.98
N ILE A 159 5.21 2.74 -5.06
CA ILE A 159 4.71 1.94 -6.17
C ILE A 159 3.17 1.97 -6.23
N ALA A 160 2.49 1.94 -5.08
CA ALA A 160 1.03 1.93 -5.03
C ALA A 160 0.40 3.27 -5.44
N VAL A 161 1.02 4.39 -5.04
CA VAL A 161 0.51 5.76 -5.28
C VAL A 161 1.62 6.67 -5.84
N PRO A 162 2.16 6.38 -7.04
CA PRO A 162 3.30 7.10 -7.61
C PRO A 162 3.02 8.59 -7.82
N GLU A 163 1.75 8.97 -8.02
CA GLU A 163 1.35 10.33 -8.34
C GLU A 163 1.51 11.34 -7.19
N VAL A 164 1.76 10.88 -5.96
CA VAL A 164 1.94 11.74 -4.77
C VAL A 164 3.31 11.59 -4.11
N VAL A 165 4.25 10.90 -4.74
CA VAL A 165 5.55 10.60 -4.15
C VAL A 165 6.44 11.87 -4.15
N PRO A 166 7.01 12.25 -2.98
CA PRO A 166 7.89 13.40 -2.90
C PRO A 166 9.29 13.10 -3.44
N LYS A 167 10.01 14.14 -3.84
CA LYS A 167 11.33 14.05 -4.47
C LYS A 167 12.34 13.23 -3.64
N HIS A 168 12.36 13.37 -2.32
CA HIS A 168 13.34 12.64 -1.49
C HIS A 168 13.17 11.12 -1.54
N VAL A 169 11.96 10.61 -1.81
CA VAL A 169 11.72 9.18 -2.00
C VAL A 169 12.25 8.71 -3.36
N VAL A 170 12.21 9.58 -4.38
CA VAL A 170 12.87 9.33 -5.67
C VAL A 170 14.37 9.20 -5.48
N ASP A 171 14.98 10.13 -4.73
CA ASP A 171 16.41 10.11 -4.44
C ASP A 171 16.82 8.83 -3.68
N VAL A 172 15.99 8.37 -2.73
CA VAL A 172 16.16 7.09 -2.03
C VAL A 172 16.08 5.91 -3.00
N ALA A 173 15.08 5.87 -3.87
CA ALA A 173 14.93 4.79 -4.84
C ALA A 173 16.12 4.75 -5.81
N GLN A 174 16.65 5.90 -6.24
CA GLN A 174 17.88 5.97 -7.04
C GLN A 174 19.10 5.42 -6.29
N GLY A 175 19.25 5.78 -5.01
CA GLY A 175 20.29 5.23 -4.15
C GLY A 175 20.22 3.71 -4.08
N ILE A 176 19.03 3.16 -3.80
CA ILE A 176 18.82 1.72 -3.70
C ILE A 176 19.12 1.02 -5.04
N ALA A 177 18.58 1.54 -6.16
CA ALA A 177 18.69 0.91 -7.47
C ALA A 177 20.13 0.86 -8.01
N PHE A 178 20.95 1.87 -7.71
CA PHE A 178 22.25 2.06 -8.38
C PHE A 178 23.47 2.00 -7.45
N ALA A 179 23.31 1.96 -6.12
CA ALA A 179 24.45 1.85 -5.21
C ALA A 179 25.12 0.47 -5.20
N GLY A 180 24.41 -0.59 -5.61
CA GLY A 180 24.96 -1.95 -5.71
C GLY A 180 25.21 -2.66 -4.37
N THR A 181 24.64 -2.15 -3.28
CA THR A 181 24.84 -2.66 -1.91
C THR A 181 23.59 -3.28 -1.29
N HIS A 182 22.44 -3.18 -1.95
CA HIS A 182 21.15 -3.64 -1.44
C HIS A 182 20.79 -5.05 -1.93
N PRO A 183 19.93 -5.79 -1.19
CA PRO A 183 19.40 -7.06 -1.66
C PRO A 183 18.67 -6.92 -3.01
N GLN A 184 18.80 -7.92 -3.88
CA GLN A 184 18.26 -7.86 -5.25
C GLN A 184 16.77 -7.49 -5.28
N LEU A 185 15.93 -8.11 -4.46
CA LEU A 185 14.49 -7.81 -4.44
C LEU A 185 14.18 -6.35 -4.06
N LEU A 186 15.02 -5.74 -3.22
CA LEU A 186 14.88 -4.33 -2.87
C LEU A 186 15.31 -3.42 -4.03
N VAL A 187 16.37 -3.82 -4.75
CA VAL A 187 16.82 -3.17 -5.99
C VAL A 187 15.72 -3.22 -7.05
N GLU A 188 15.11 -4.39 -7.28
CA GLU A 188 14.01 -4.55 -8.24
C GLU A 188 12.80 -3.69 -7.88
N ALA A 189 12.40 -3.67 -6.59
CA ALA A 189 11.33 -2.78 -6.13
C ALA A 189 11.65 -1.30 -6.40
N ALA A 190 12.90 -0.87 -6.17
CA ALA A 190 13.33 0.50 -6.44
C ALA A 190 13.33 0.83 -7.93
N CYS A 191 13.80 -0.08 -8.79
CA CYS A 191 13.72 0.06 -10.24
C CYS A 191 12.28 0.23 -10.73
N VAL A 192 11.35 -0.58 -10.22
CA VAL A 192 9.91 -0.43 -10.53
C VAL A 192 9.39 0.92 -10.06
N ALA A 193 9.70 1.32 -8.82
CA ALA A 193 9.27 2.61 -8.29
C ALA A 193 9.77 3.78 -9.17
N LEU A 194 11.05 3.79 -9.54
CA LEU A 194 11.63 4.82 -10.40
C LEU A 194 10.96 4.86 -11.77
N HIS A 195 10.74 3.71 -12.40
CA HIS A 195 10.09 3.66 -13.71
C HIS A 195 8.66 4.24 -13.66
N LEU A 196 7.89 3.92 -12.62
CA LEU A 196 6.55 4.47 -12.42
C LEU A 196 6.56 5.98 -12.15
N LEU A 197 7.60 6.49 -11.48
CA LEU A 197 7.72 7.89 -11.08
C LEU A 197 8.24 8.81 -12.19
N LEU A 198 9.03 8.28 -13.12
CA LEU A 198 9.60 9.02 -14.24
C LEU A 198 8.66 9.09 -15.46
N ASP A 199 7.46 8.49 -15.35
CA ASP A 199 6.41 8.46 -16.39
C ASP A 199 6.95 8.05 -17.78
N GLU A 200 7.87 7.08 -17.79
CA GLU A 200 8.53 6.63 -19.03
C GLU A 200 7.60 5.77 -19.93
N GLY A 201 6.35 5.60 -19.54
CA GLY A 201 5.37 4.75 -20.21
C GLY A 201 5.65 3.26 -19.99
N THR A 202 4.84 2.60 -19.16
CA THR A 202 4.95 1.16 -18.94
C THR A 202 4.20 0.37 -20.01
N ASP A 203 4.91 -0.43 -20.80
CA ASP A 203 4.37 -1.33 -21.80
C ASP A 203 4.52 -2.82 -21.38
N ASP A 204 4.05 -3.74 -22.23
CA ASP A 204 4.14 -5.18 -21.94
C ASP A 204 5.58 -5.71 -21.92
N THR A 205 6.48 -5.10 -22.69
CA THR A 205 7.90 -5.45 -22.71
C THR A 205 8.52 -5.14 -21.34
N TRP A 206 8.18 -3.97 -20.81
CA TRP A 206 8.63 -3.53 -19.49
C TRP A 206 8.03 -4.39 -18.38
N ALA A 207 6.72 -4.69 -18.44
CA ALA A 207 6.10 -5.61 -17.48
C ALA A 207 6.77 -7.00 -17.51
N TYR A 208 7.08 -7.53 -18.68
CA TYR A 208 7.81 -8.79 -18.80
C TYR A 208 9.24 -8.69 -18.23
N ALA A 209 9.96 -7.60 -18.50
CA ALA A 209 11.30 -7.37 -17.95
C ALA A 209 11.29 -7.29 -16.42
N ILE A 210 10.29 -6.65 -15.81
CA ILE A 210 10.11 -6.65 -14.34
C ILE A 210 9.93 -8.08 -13.84
N ALA A 211 9.10 -8.88 -14.50
CA ALA A 211 8.84 -10.27 -14.09
C ALA A 211 10.12 -11.12 -14.09
N GLN A 212 11.07 -10.85 -14.99
CA GLN A 212 12.37 -11.55 -15.05
C GLN A 212 13.28 -11.28 -13.85
N GLY A 213 13.01 -10.25 -13.04
CA GLY A 213 13.77 -9.92 -11.84
C GLY A 213 13.70 -11.00 -10.74
N ASP A 214 12.71 -11.90 -10.80
CA ASP A 214 12.53 -12.99 -9.86
C ASP A 214 11.91 -14.24 -10.55
N PRO A 215 12.51 -15.44 -10.41
CA PRO A 215 11.98 -16.64 -11.07
C PRO A 215 10.55 -17.02 -10.67
N GLU A 216 10.15 -16.77 -9.41
CA GLU A 216 8.79 -17.06 -8.96
C GLU A 216 7.79 -16.08 -9.60
N GLU A 217 8.15 -14.81 -9.69
CA GLU A 217 7.31 -13.79 -10.33
C GLU A 217 7.18 -14.00 -11.84
N LEU A 218 8.27 -14.35 -12.52
CA LEU A 218 8.23 -14.73 -13.94
C LEU A 218 7.26 -15.89 -14.19
N ALA A 219 7.32 -16.94 -13.37
CA ALA A 219 6.43 -18.08 -13.47
C ALA A 219 4.96 -17.69 -13.27
N ARG A 220 4.66 -16.77 -12.35
CA ARG A 220 3.30 -16.24 -12.13
C ARG A 220 2.81 -15.44 -13.33
N TYR A 221 3.66 -14.57 -13.88
CA TYR A 221 3.36 -13.76 -15.05
C TYR A 221 3.02 -14.65 -16.25
N GLU A 222 3.87 -15.64 -16.55
CA GLU A 222 3.68 -16.57 -17.67
C GLU A 222 2.50 -17.53 -17.48
N ALA A 223 2.17 -17.88 -16.23
CA ALA A 223 0.99 -18.66 -15.90
C ALA A 223 -0.35 -17.88 -15.97
N GLY A 224 -0.31 -16.58 -16.29
CA GLY A 224 -1.51 -15.75 -16.38
C GLY A 224 -2.12 -15.42 -15.01
N ALA A 225 -1.30 -15.24 -13.98
CA ALA A 225 -1.76 -14.83 -12.65
C ALA A 225 -2.39 -13.42 -12.62
N TYR A 226 -2.20 -12.65 -13.68
CA TYR A 226 -2.75 -11.30 -13.85
C TYR A 226 -4.01 -11.31 -14.73
N PRO A 227 -5.06 -10.54 -14.38
CA PRO A 227 -6.27 -10.44 -15.17
C PRO A 227 -6.03 -10.10 -16.65
N ALA A 228 -6.84 -10.69 -17.52
CA ALA A 228 -6.80 -10.41 -18.95
C ALA A 228 -6.98 -8.92 -19.24
N HIS A 229 -6.16 -8.40 -20.15
CA HIS A 229 -6.14 -6.99 -20.58
C HIS A 229 -5.84 -5.98 -19.46
N GLN A 230 -5.35 -6.42 -18.29
CA GLN A 230 -4.86 -5.51 -17.27
C GLN A 230 -3.74 -4.62 -17.85
N PRO A 231 -3.76 -3.29 -17.60
CA PRO A 231 -2.71 -2.40 -18.03
C PRO A 231 -1.34 -2.83 -17.49
N PRO A 232 -0.27 -2.78 -18.31
CA PRO A 232 1.07 -3.15 -17.87
C PRO A 232 1.54 -2.36 -16.65
N VAL A 233 1.16 -1.08 -16.54
CA VAL A 233 1.44 -0.25 -15.36
C VAL A 233 0.86 -0.87 -14.07
N VAL A 234 -0.38 -1.37 -14.09
CA VAL A 234 -1.00 -2.00 -12.91
C VAL A 234 -0.31 -3.32 -12.58
N THR A 235 0.08 -4.09 -13.60
CA THR A 235 0.85 -5.32 -13.41
C THR A 235 2.22 -5.03 -12.79
N ALA A 236 2.94 -4.02 -13.31
CA ALA A 236 4.21 -3.56 -12.78
C ALA A 236 4.08 -3.13 -11.31
N GLN A 237 3.01 -2.41 -10.95
CA GLN A 237 2.74 -2.03 -9.57
C GLN A 237 2.59 -3.24 -8.64
N LEU A 238 1.84 -4.27 -9.06
CA LEU A 238 1.66 -5.48 -8.28
C LEU A 238 2.96 -6.28 -8.11
N MET A 239 3.76 -6.41 -9.17
CA MET A 239 5.08 -7.07 -9.10
C MET A 239 6.05 -6.30 -8.20
N GLY A 240 6.16 -4.98 -8.37
CA GLY A 240 7.02 -4.15 -7.53
C GLY A 240 6.63 -4.17 -6.05
N PHE A 241 5.32 -4.17 -5.76
CA PHE A 241 4.83 -4.37 -4.40
C PHE A 241 5.27 -5.72 -3.81
N ARG A 242 5.18 -6.81 -4.58
CA ARG A 242 5.63 -8.15 -4.14
C ARG A 242 7.13 -8.17 -3.87
N TYR A 243 7.94 -7.54 -4.73
CA TYR A 243 9.39 -7.41 -4.50
C TYR A 243 9.71 -6.67 -3.22
N ALA A 244 9.06 -5.53 -2.97
CA ALA A 244 9.22 -4.80 -1.72
C ALA A 244 8.80 -5.63 -0.50
N PHE A 245 7.67 -6.33 -0.58
CA PHE A 245 7.17 -7.16 0.52
C PHE A 245 8.11 -8.33 0.83
N ARG A 246 8.57 -9.07 -0.20
CA ARG A 246 9.52 -10.18 -0.03
C ARG A 246 10.89 -9.69 0.42
N ALA A 247 11.35 -8.51 0.00
CA ALA A 247 12.59 -7.94 0.51
C ALA A 247 12.53 -7.66 2.02
N ALA A 248 11.34 -7.39 2.58
CA ALA A 248 11.16 -7.13 4.01
C ALA A 248 10.92 -8.40 4.85
N TYR A 249 10.25 -9.41 4.29
CA TYR A 249 9.72 -10.55 5.08
C TYR A 249 9.95 -11.94 4.46
N GLY A 250 10.57 -12.02 3.28
CA GLY A 250 10.85 -13.25 2.55
C GLY A 250 12.20 -13.88 2.86
#